data_AF-Q5WG78-F1
#
_entry.id   AF-Q5WG78-F1
#
_cell.length_a   1.000
_cell.length_b   1.000
_cell.length_c   1.000
_cell.angle_alpha   90.00
_cell.angle_beta   90.00
_cell.angle_gamma   90.00
#
_symmetry.space_group_name_H-M   'P 1'
#
loop_
_entity.id
_entity.type
_entity.pdbx_description
1 polymer ?
#
loop_
_entity_poly.entity_id
_entity_poly.type
_entity_poly.pdbx_seq_one_letter_code
_entity_poly.pdbx_strand_id
1 'polypeptide(L)'
;MEELKWEKEVTYILEYEGDVYKEHHFVNGIDGSRYRSISENVDTNPPTLTTHKSTGEEFKEMKAELVASRVISQNENFKSAELLYRLPDTGRFLRLLYRKDRYADFYFSMMTY
;
A
#
# COMPACT_ATOMS: atom_id res chain seq x y z
N MET A 1 1.36 -4.03 -30.83
CA MET A 1 1.81 -4.22 -29.45
C MET A 1 1.19 -3.08 -28.68
N GLU A 2 0.36 -3.36 -27.69
CA GLU A 2 -0.19 -2.31 -26.84
C GLU A 2 0.94 -1.78 -25.95
N GLU A 3 1.04 -0.46 -25.85
CA GLU A 3 2.04 0.22 -25.03
C GLU A 3 1.56 0.28 -23.58
N LEU A 4 2.47 0.02 -22.63
CA LEU A 4 2.16 0.14 -21.21
C LEU A 4 1.96 1.62 -20.87
N LYS A 5 0.73 1.99 -20.51
CA LYS A 5 0.41 3.33 -20.04
C LYS A 5 0.01 3.29 -18.57
N TRP A 6 0.92 3.70 -17.71
CA TRP A 6 0.65 3.77 -16.27
C TRP A 6 -0.20 4.98 -15.94
N GLU A 7 -1.44 4.72 -15.55
CA GLU A 7 -2.37 5.74 -15.04
C GLU A 7 -2.61 5.51 -13.56
N LYS A 8 -2.42 6.57 -12.76
CA LYS A 8 -2.62 6.50 -11.31
C LYS A 8 -4.12 6.41 -11.03
N GLU A 9 -4.54 5.39 -10.30
CA GLU A 9 -5.95 5.14 -10.01
C GLU A 9 -6.29 5.48 -8.55
N VAL A 10 -5.45 5.09 -7.60
CA VAL A 10 -5.71 5.41 -6.18
C VAL A 10 -4.41 5.58 -5.41
N THR A 11 -4.40 6.55 -4.49
CA THR A 11 -3.44 6.55 -3.39
C THR A 11 -4.16 6.13 -2.12
N TYR A 12 -3.74 5.02 -1.52
CA TYR A 12 -4.20 4.64 -0.19
C TYR A 12 -3.35 5.33 0.88
N ILE A 13 -4.03 5.92 1.86
CA ILE A 13 -3.43 6.51 3.05
C ILE A 13 -3.62 5.50 4.19
N LEU A 14 -2.50 4.99 4.72
CA LEU A 14 -2.47 4.01 5.78
C LEU A 14 -1.85 4.65 7.02
N GLU A 15 -2.57 4.61 8.14
CA GLU A 15 -2.13 5.23 9.39
C GLU A 15 -1.94 4.17 10.48
N TYR A 16 -0.86 4.27 11.24
CA TYR A 16 -0.64 3.49 12.45
C TYR A 16 0.16 4.30 13.47
N GLU A 17 -0.39 4.48 14.67
CA GLU A 17 0.26 5.20 15.78
C GLU A 17 0.73 6.62 15.42
N GLY A 18 -0.03 7.33 14.59
CA GLY A 18 0.29 8.68 14.11
C GLY A 18 1.23 8.73 12.91
N ASP A 19 1.83 7.60 12.53
CA ASP A 19 2.67 7.48 11.35
C ASP A 19 1.80 7.24 10.11
N VAL A 20 2.14 7.89 8.99
CA VAL A 20 1.39 7.85 7.72
C VAL A 20 2.23 7.22 6.63
N TYR A 21 1.67 6.22 5.96
CA TYR A 21 2.23 5.59 4.77
C TYR A 21 1.29 5.76 3.58
N LYS A 22 1.83 6.16 2.43
CA LYS A 22 1.08 6.26 1.18
C LYS A 22 1.47 5.09 0.27
N GLU A 23 0.45 4.39 -0.22
CA GLU A 23 0.63 3.33 -1.21
C GLU A 23 -0.10 3.72 -2.50
N HIS A 24 0.63 3.77 -3.62
CA HIS A 24 0.09 4.22 -4.89
C HIS A 24 -0.30 3.03 -5.75
N HIS A 25 -1.48 3.09 -6.35
CA HIS A 25 -1.99 2.06 -7.25
C HIS A 25 -2.23 2.67 -8.63
N PHE A 26 -1.86 1.91 -9.65
CA PHE A 26 -1.88 2.27 -11.05
C PHE A 26 -2.59 1.19 -11.87
N VAL A 27 -3.07 1.57 -13.03
CA VAL A 27 -3.53 0.67 -14.09
C VAL A 27 -2.64 0.85 -15.32
N ASN A 28 -2.49 -0.21 -16.12
CA ASN A 28 -1.67 -0.18 -17.33
C ASN A 28 -2.47 0.01 -18.63
N GLY A 29 -3.80 0.04 -18.53
CA GLY A 29 -4.72 0.14 -19.68
C GLY A 29 -4.94 -1.15 -20.50
N ILE A 30 -4.31 -2.27 -20.13
CA ILE A 30 -4.28 -3.51 -20.92
C ILE A 30 -5.13 -4.62 -20.29
N ASP A 31 -4.89 -4.95 -19.01
CA ASP A 31 -5.43 -6.17 -18.38
C ASP A 31 -6.48 -5.92 -17.29
N GLY A 32 -6.81 -4.65 -17.06
CA GLY A 32 -7.73 -4.18 -16.03
C GLY A 32 -7.26 -4.50 -14.60
N SER A 33 -5.99 -4.85 -14.41
CA SER A 33 -5.42 -5.13 -13.10
C SER A 33 -4.87 -3.86 -12.46
N ARG A 34 -4.89 -3.83 -11.13
CA ARG A 34 -4.16 -2.83 -10.35
C ARG A 34 -2.75 -3.27 -10.10
N TYR A 35 -1.85 -2.30 -10.16
CA TYR A 35 -0.45 -2.44 -9.84
C TYR A 35 -0.11 -1.47 -8.73
N ARG A 36 0.76 -1.88 -7.81
CA ARG A 36 1.15 -1.09 -6.64
C ARG A 36 2.55 -0.53 -6.78
N SER A 37 2.79 0.66 -6.28
CA SER A 37 4.13 1.21 -6.09
C SER A 37 4.21 1.99 -4.78
N ILE A 38 5.40 2.02 -4.20
CA ILE A 38 5.72 2.86 -3.04
C ILE A 38 6.08 4.30 -3.45
N SER A 39 6.14 4.56 -4.76
CA SER A 39 6.54 5.82 -5.37
C SER A 39 5.46 6.26 -6.35
N GLU A 40 5.27 7.58 -6.48
CA GLU A 40 4.45 8.15 -7.54
C GLU A 40 5.17 8.13 -8.90
N ASN A 41 6.50 8.13 -8.88
CA ASN A 41 7.34 8.04 -10.07
C ASN A 41 7.49 6.57 -10.50
N VAL A 42 6.73 6.20 -11.53
CA VAL A 42 6.70 4.84 -12.11
C VAL A 42 7.94 4.50 -12.94
N ASP A 43 8.67 5.49 -13.45
CA ASP A 43 9.89 5.26 -14.26
C ASP A 43 11.04 4.74 -13.39
N THR A 44 11.13 5.26 -12.17
CA THR A 44 12.16 4.87 -11.19
C THR A 44 11.76 3.68 -10.33
N ASN A 45 10.45 3.51 -10.07
CA ASN A 45 9.90 2.42 -9.29
C ASN A 45 8.67 1.84 -10.00
N PRO A 46 8.90 0.93 -10.96
CA PRO A 46 7.84 0.31 -11.74
C PRO A 46 6.79 -0.35 -10.84
N PRO A 47 5.49 -0.13 -11.08
CA PRO A 47 4.43 -0.78 -10.33
C PRO A 47 4.48 -2.30 -10.43
N THR A 48 4.26 -2.99 -9.31
CA THR A 48 4.21 -4.46 -9.24
C THR A 48 2.77 -4.95 -9.21
N LEU A 49 2.52 -6.13 -9.79
CA LEU A 49 1.18 -6.68 -9.93
C LEU A 49 0.52 -6.90 -8.55
N THR A 50 -0.74 -6.51 -8.44
CA THR A 50 -1.59 -6.90 -7.30
C THR A 50 -2.61 -7.95 -7.75
N THR A 51 -3.28 -8.58 -6.79
CA THR A 51 -4.46 -9.42 -7.08
C THR A 51 -5.75 -8.60 -7.24
N HIS A 52 -5.65 -7.26 -7.22
CA HIS A 52 -6.79 -6.36 -7.23
C HIS A 52 -7.12 -5.98 -8.68
N LYS A 53 -8.41 -5.87 -8.97
CA LYS A 53 -8.89 -5.33 -10.24
C LYS A 53 -9.12 -3.84 -10.12
N SER A 54 -8.96 -3.14 -11.24
CA SER A 54 -9.34 -1.74 -11.36
C SER A 54 -10.83 -1.58 -11.10
N THR A 55 -11.18 -0.46 -10.49
CA THR A 55 -12.57 -0.01 -10.30
C THR A 55 -13.08 0.78 -11.50
N GLY A 56 -12.18 1.24 -12.39
CA GLY A 56 -12.52 2.12 -13.52
C GLY A 56 -12.93 3.54 -13.12
N GLU A 57 -12.77 3.89 -11.84
CA GLU A 57 -13.04 5.24 -11.35
C GLU A 57 -11.88 6.21 -11.62
N GLU A 58 -12.18 7.51 -11.58
CA GLU A 58 -11.16 8.55 -11.63
C GLU A 58 -10.23 8.50 -10.40
N PHE A 59 -9.05 9.09 -10.55
CA PHE A 59 -8.05 9.13 -9.49
C PHE A 59 -8.62 9.69 -8.18
N LYS A 60 -8.37 8.97 -7.08
CA LYS A 60 -8.77 9.39 -5.73
C LYS A 60 -7.73 9.04 -4.67
N GLU A 61 -7.64 9.87 -3.65
CA GLU A 61 -6.96 9.52 -2.40
C GLU A 61 -7.98 8.96 -1.41
N MET A 62 -7.68 7.81 -0.80
CA MET A 62 -8.59 7.12 0.11
C MET A 62 -7.86 6.66 1.37
N LYS A 63 -8.47 6.86 2.52
CA LYS A 63 -7.97 6.31 3.78
C LYS A 63 -8.32 4.83 3.88
N ALA A 64 -7.32 3.98 4.03
CA ALA A 64 -7.54 2.55 4.29
C ALA A 64 -7.98 2.35 5.75
N GLU A 65 -8.86 1.38 5.98
CA GLU A 65 -9.39 1.10 7.31
C GLU A 65 -8.50 0.07 8.01
N LEU A 66 -7.88 0.41 9.15
CA LEU A 66 -7.15 -0.57 9.97
C LEU A 66 -8.16 -1.50 10.65
N VAL A 67 -8.22 -2.76 10.23
CA VAL A 67 -9.18 -3.74 10.75
C VAL A 67 -8.58 -4.69 11.78
N ALA A 68 -7.26 -4.92 11.74
CA ALA A 68 -6.57 -5.69 12.75
C ALA A 68 -5.10 -5.28 12.86
N SER A 69 -4.51 -5.49 14.04
CA SER A 69 -3.07 -5.40 14.26
C SER A 69 -2.59 -6.45 15.24
N ARG A 70 -1.34 -6.88 15.10
CA ARG A 70 -0.67 -7.82 16.00
C ARG A 70 0.76 -7.36 16.23
N VAL A 71 1.09 -6.99 17.47
CA VAL A 71 2.48 -6.71 17.85
C VAL A 71 3.28 -8.00 17.74
N ILE A 72 4.37 -7.96 16.97
CA ILE A 72 5.30 -9.07 16.78
C ILE A 72 6.43 -8.98 17.82
N SER A 73 6.95 -7.78 18.03
CA SER A 73 8.03 -7.51 18.98
C SER A 73 7.97 -6.06 19.42
N GLN A 74 8.25 -5.81 20.70
CA GLN A 74 8.31 -4.47 21.26
C GLN A 74 9.30 -4.41 22.42
N ASN A 75 10.20 -3.43 22.38
CA ASN A 75 11.06 -3.02 23.49
C ASN A 75 11.20 -1.49 23.50
N GLU A 76 12.02 -0.95 24.39
CA GLU A 76 12.19 0.50 24.55
C GLU A 76 12.71 1.23 23.30
N ASN A 77 13.39 0.52 22.40
CA ASN A 77 14.01 1.08 21.21
C ASN A 77 13.33 0.65 19.90
N PHE A 78 12.38 -0.28 19.99
CA PHE A 78 11.93 -1.00 18.81
C PHE A 78 10.48 -1.43 18.92
N LYS A 79 9.71 -1.26 17.84
CA LYS A 79 8.40 -1.88 17.67
C LYS A 79 8.26 -2.47 16.29
N SER A 80 7.71 -3.67 16.23
CA SER A 80 7.20 -4.27 15.00
C SER A 80 5.81 -4.80 15.21
N ALA A 81 4.93 -4.48 14.27
CA ALA A 81 3.55 -4.94 14.27
C ALA A 81 3.16 -5.40 12.87
N GLU A 82 2.41 -6.47 12.81
CA GLU A 82 1.64 -6.82 11.63
C GLU A 82 0.34 -6.01 11.62
N LEU A 83 -0.02 -5.48 10.46
CA LEU A 83 -1.20 -4.66 10.24
C LEU A 83 -2.03 -5.26 9.11
N LEU A 84 -3.35 -5.25 9.28
CA LEU A 84 -4.31 -5.63 8.26
C LEU A 84 -5.24 -4.44 8.00
N TYR A 85 -5.20 -3.93 6.77
CA TYR A 85 -6.04 -2.84 6.32
C TYR A 85 -7.09 -3.35 5.34
N ARG A 86 -8.31 -2.83 5.42
CA ARG A 86 -9.36 -3.00 4.42
C ARG A 86 -9.36 -1.80 3.47
N LEU A 87 -9.43 -2.11 2.17
CA LEU A 87 -9.52 -1.11 1.10
C LEU A 87 -10.99 -0.75 0.86
N PRO A 88 -11.38 0.53 0.96
CA PRO A 88 -12.79 0.93 0.98
C PRO A 88 -13.51 0.69 -0.34
N ASP A 89 -12.82 0.79 -1.47
CA ASP A 89 -13.38 0.70 -2.81
C ASP A 89 -13.54 -0.75 -3.31
N THR A 90 -12.59 -1.62 -2.98
CA THR A 90 -12.59 -3.02 -3.44
C THR A 90 -13.06 -4.00 -2.37
N GLY A 91 -13.13 -3.58 -1.10
CA GLY A 91 -13.36 -4.46 0.04
C GLY A 91 -12.24 -5.47 0.30
N ARG A 92 -11.13 -5.39 -0.45
CA ARG A 92 -9.95 -6.26 -0.32
C ARG A 92 -9.11 -5.86 0.88
N PHE A 93 -8.13 -6.69 1.21
CA PHE A 93 -7.24 -6.46 2.36
C PHE A 93 -5.79 -6.30 1.92
N LEU A 94 -5.09 -5.38 2.58
CA LEU A 94 -3.65 -5.22 2.53
C LEU A 94 -3.04 -5.64 3.86
N ARG A 95 -2.03 -6.51 3.79
CA ARG A 95 -1.31 -7.01 4.94
C ARG A 95 0.11 -6.45 4.93
N LEU A 96 0.44 -5.68 5.96
CA LEU A 96 1.70 -4.94 6.05
C LEU A 96 2.43 -5.28 7.35
N LEU A 97 3.75 -5.21 7.29
CA LEU A 97 4.62 -5.16 8.44
C LEU A 97 4.96 -3.69 8.70
N TYR A 98 4.63 -3.22 9.88
CA TYR A 98 5.11 -1.96 10.43
C TYR A 98 6.35 -2.20 11.28
N ARG A 99 7.32 -1.31 11.13
CA ARG A 99 8.52 -1.28 11.95
C ARG A 99 8.86 0.16 12.31
N LYS A 100 9.05 0.43 13.60
CA LYS A 100 9.53 1.70 14.14
C LYS A 100 10.73 1.45 15.02
N ASP A 101 11.80 2.17 14.75
CA ASP A 101 12.97 2.23 15.64
C ASP A 101 12.94 3.56 16.39
N ARG A 102 13.53 3.61 17.58
CA ARG A 102 13.64 4.85 18.36
C ARG A 102 14.59 5.85 17.70
N TYR A 103 15.55 5.35 16.91
CA TYR A 103 16.60 6.15 16.29
C TYR A 103 16.45 6.32 14.77
N ALA A 104 15.46 5.68 14.15
CA ALA A 104 15.19 5.76 12.72
C ALA A 104 13.71 6.08 12.45
N ASP A 105 13.42 6.50 11.22
CA ASP A 105 12.04 6.64 10.74
C ASP A 105 11.32 5.28 10.77
N PHE A 106 9.99 5.34 10.80
CA PHE A 106 9.15 4.15 10.64
C PHE A 106 9.15 3.69 9.18
N TYR A 107 8.84 2.42 8.94
CA TYR A 107 8.51 1.94 7.61
C TYR A 107 7.38 0.91 7.62
N PHE A 108 6.71 0.83 6.47
CA PHE A 108 5.73 -0.20 6.14
C PHE A 108 6.30 -1.05 5.01
N SER A 109 6.21 -2.37 5.13
CA SER A 109 6.60 -3.30 4.07
C SER A 109 5.54 -4.36 3.86
N MET A 110 5.34 -4.78 2.62
CA MET A 110 4.45 -5.91 2.32
C MET A 110 4.94 -7.20 2.97
N MET A 111 4.00 -7.98 3.49
CA MET A 111 4.29 -9.34 3.90
C MET A 111 3.98 -10.29 2.74
N THR A 112 5.03 -10.82 2.12
CA THR A 112 4.95 -11.92 1.15
C THR A 112 5.11 -13.25 1.88
N TYR A 113 4.21 -14.21 1.62
CA TYR A 113 4.33 -15.60 2.08
C TYR A 113 4.68 -16.49 0.90
#